data_AF-A0A959BUA0-F1
#
_entry.id   AF-A0A959BUA0-F1
#
_cell.length_a   1.000
_cell.length_b   1.000
_cell.length_c   1.000
_cell.angle_alpha   90.00
_cell.angle_beta   90.00
_cell.angle_gamma   90.00
#
_symmetry.space_group_name_H-M   'P 1'
#
loop_
_entity.id
_entity.type
_entity.pdbx_description
1 polymer ?
#
loop_
_entity_poly.entity_id
_entity_poly.type
_entity_poly.pdbx_seq_one_letter_code
_entity_poly.pdbx_strand_id
1 'polypeptide(L)'
;MKRRLPAEWEPQSAIQFTFPHADSDWADALDEVIPCFVACIETVSRFEKVLVACRQRAEVEVFLKNAVQENLILVECPSNDTWARDHGAITVEENGQPALLDFMFTGWGLKFPAFHDNLITGRLHEKGVFGQL
;
A
#
# COMPACT_ATOMS: atom_id res chain seq x y z
N MET A 1 11.81 -1.03 27.94
CA MET A 1 11.73 -0.63 26.52
C MET A 1 10.42 0.14 26.37
N LYS A 2 10.45 1.37 25.85
CA LYS A 2 9.22 2.17 25.65
C LYS A 2 8.82 2.01 24.17
N ARG A 3 7.72 1.28 23.94
CA ARG A 3 7.10 1.14 22.62
C ARG A 3 5.82 1.97 22.61
N ARG A 4 5.57 2.71 21.53
CA ARG A 4 4.28 3.38 21.30
C ARG A 4 3.80 3.10 19.88
N LEU A 5 2.50 3.06 19.70
CA LEU A 5 1.85 3.11 18.40
C LEU A 5 1.56 4.59 18.11
N PRO A 6 2.20 5.22 17.10
CA PRO A 6 1.87 6.57 16.69
C PRO A 6 0.41 6.67 16.23
N ALA A 7 -0.20 7.81 16.48
CA ALA A 7 -1.53 8.11 15.98
C ALA A 7 -1.49 8.53 14.52
N GLU A 8 -2.59 8.35 13.80
CA GLU A 8 -2.66 8.62 12.36
C GLU A 8 -2.52 10.11 12.02
N TRP A 9 -2.78 11.03 12.94
CA TRP A 9 -2.58 12.48 12.70
C TRP A 9 -1.14 12.95 12.96
N GLU A 10 -0.24 12.07 13.40
CA GLU A 10 1.18 12.40 13.53
C GLU A 10 1.85 12.49 12.15
N PRO A 11 3.00 13.17 12.01
CA PRO A 11 3.73 13.23 10.73
C PRO A 11 3.99 11.85 10.13
N GLN A 12 3.72 11.71 8.84
CA GLN A 12 3.80 10.45 8.10
C GLN A 12 4.89 10.54 7.03
N SER A 13 5.55 9.41 6.73
CA SER A 13 6.53 9.34 5.62
C SER A 13 5.85 9.05 4.27
N ALA A 14 4.73 8.32 4.27
CA ALA A 14 3.96 7.99 3.08
C ALA A 14 2.60 7.34 3.44
N ILE A 15 1.68 7.33 2.46
CA ILE A 15 0.49 6.47 2.44
C ILE A 15 0.70 5.29 1.49
N GLN A 16 0.32 4.08 1.93
CA GLN A 16 0.34 2.87 1.11
C GLN A 16 -1.03 2.58 0.47
N PHE A 17 -1.03 2.26 -0.82
CA PHE A 17 -2.16 1.69 -1.56
C PHE A 17 -1.76 0.35 -2.18
N THR A 18 -2.75 -0.53 -2.38
CA THR A 18 -2.63 -1.71 -3.25
C THR A 18 -3.61 -1.53 -4.39
N PHE A 19 -3.11 -1.42 -5.62
CA PHE A 19 -3.88 -0.96 -6.76
C PHE A 19 -4.81 -2.07 -7.29
N PRO A 20 -6.08 -1.76 -7.64
CA PRO A 20 -7.02 -2.75 -8.19
C PRO A 20 -6.54 -3.34 -9.52
N HIS A 21 -6.96 -4.58 -9.81
CA HIS A 21 -6.61 -5.28 -11.04
C HIS A 21 -7.65 -6.36 -11.43
N ALA A 22 -7.62 -6.80 -12.69
CA ALA A 22 -8.59 -7.75 -13.24
C ALA A 22 -8.63 -9.13 -12.57
N ASP A 23 -7.55 -9.57 -11.94
CA ASP A 23 -7.49 -10.85 -11.23
C ASP A 23 -7.92 -10.72 -9.74
N SER A 24 -8.89 -9.86 -9.44
CA SER A 24 -9.44 -9.64 -8.10
C SER A 24 -10.98 -9.58 -8.18
N ASP A 25 -11.65 -9.44 -7.03
CA ASP A 25 -13.10 -9.26 -6.98
C ASP A 25 -13.57 -7.97 -7.70
N TRP A 26 -12.64 -7.08 -8.07
CA TRP A 26 -12.92 -5.88 -8.86
C TRP A 26 -13.04 -6.11 -10.38
N ALA A 27 -12.82 -7.34 -10.87
CA ALA A 27 -12.78 -7.65 -12.31
C ALA A 27 -13.95 -7.06 -13.11
N ASP A 28 -15.15 -7.12 -12.56
CA ASP A 28 -16.40 -6.68 -13.20
C ASP A 28 -16.72 -5.19 -12.99
N ALA A 29 -15.88 -4.44 -12.26
CA ALA A 29 -16.10 -3.04 -11.90
C ALA A 29 -14.82 -2.19 -11.98
N LEU A 30 -13.84 -2.60 -12.80
CA LEU A 30 -12.56 -1.90 -12.94
C LEU A 30 -12.72 -0.46 -13.43
N ASP A 31 -13.68 -0.23 -14.32
CA ASP A 31 -14.01 1.08 -14.88
C ASP A 31 -14.59 2.04 -13.84
N GLU A 32 -15.14 1.53 -12.73
CA GLU A 32 -15.61 2.33 -11.60
C GLU A 32 -14.53 2.52 -10.53
N VAL A 33 -13.82 1.45 -10.16
CA VAL A 33 -12.88 1.48 -9.02
C VAL A 33 -11.53 2.12 -9.37
N ILE A 34 -11.02 1.94 -10.60
CA ILE A 34 -9.73 2.53 -11.01
C ILE A 34 -9.78 4.06 -10.91
N PRO A 35 -10.78 4.77 -11.48
CA PRO A 35 -10.88 6.22 -11.32
C PRO A 35 -10.93 6.68 -9.86
N CYS A 36 -11.57 5.90 -8.97
CA CYS A 36 -11.60 6.18 -7.54
C CYS A 36 -10.19 6.13 -6.92
N PHE A 37 -9.45 5.04 -7.16
CA PHE A 37 -8.08 4.90 -6.67
C PHE A 37 -7.13 5.97 -7.25
N VAL A 38 -7.25 6.26 -8.55
CA VAL A 38 -6.48 7.34 -9.19
C VAL A 38 -6.75 8.68 -8.51
N ALA A 39 -8.02 9.03 -8.28
CA ALA A 39 -8.36 10.29 -7.62
C ALA A 39 -7.78 10.37 -6.20
N CYS A 40 -7.82 9.28 -5.43
CA CYS A 40 -7.21 9.21 -4.10
C CYS A 40 -5.70 9.39 -4.15
N ILE A 41 -5.01 8.60 -4.98
CA ILE A 41 -3.54 8.62 -5.09
C ILE A 41 -3.05 9.98 -5.61
N GLU A 42 -3.67 10.52 -6.66
CA GLU A 42 -3.33 11.84 -7.18
C GLU A 42 -3.56 12.94 -6.14
N THR A 43 -4.58 12.82 -5.29
CA THR A 43 -4.84 13.79 -4.21
C THR A 43 -3.78 13.69 -3.13
N VAL A 44 -3.50 12.49 -2.60
CA VAL A 44 -2.50 12.29 -1.54
C VAL A 44 -1.11 12.69 -2.02
N SER A 45 -0.76 12.41 -3.28
CA SER A 45 0.55 12.76 -3.85
C SER A 45 0.88 14.25 -3.78
N ARG A 46 -0.10 15.13 -3.58
CA ARG A 46 0.11 16.58 -3.43
C ARG A 46 0.65 16.98 -2.05
N PHE A 47 0.55 16.08 -1.07
CA PHE A 47 0.86 16.36 0.33
C PHE A 47 2.02 15.50 0.85
N GLU A 48 2.12 14.25 0.39
CA GLU A 48 3.13 13.31 0.87
C GLU A 48 3.43 12.21 -0.16
N LYS A 49 4.43 11.38 0.13
CA LYS A 49 4.77 10.23 -0.71
C LYS A 49 3.61 9.23 -0.74
N VAL A 50 3.41 8.58 -1.88
CA VAL A 50 2.45 7.50 -2.06
C VAL A 50 3.17 6.26 -2.53
N LEU A 51 3.12 5.22 -1.71
CA LEU A 51 3.60 3.88 -2.05
C LEU A 51 2.44 3.09 -2.66
N VAL A 52 2.57 2.65 -3.90
CA VAL A 52 1.56 1.85 -4.60
C VAL A 52 2.14 0.48 -4.93
N ALA A 53 1.66 -0.55 -4.23
CA ALA A 53 1.84 -1.93 -4.64
C ALA A 53 0.89 -2.22 -5.81
N CYS A 54 1.41 -2.72 -6.93
CA CYS A 54 0.62 -3.00 -8.12
C CYS A 54 1.14 -4.23 -8.87
N ARG A 55 0.31 -4.83 -9.73
CA ARG A 55 0.75 -6.00 -10.51
C ARG A 55 1.55 -5.64 -11.76
N GLN A 56 1.21 -4.54 -12.41
CA GLN A 56 1.83 -4.08 -13.65
C GLN A 56 2.16 -2.59 -13.54
N ARG A 57 3.44 -2.27 -13.31
CA ARG A 57 3.85 -0.89 -13.07
C ARG A 57 3.54 0.03 -14.25
N ALA A 58 3.85 -0.41 -15.47
CA ALA A 58 3.68 0.39 -16.68
C ALA A 58 2.21 0.80 -16.93
N GLU A 59 1.25 -0.06 -16.55
CA GLU A 59 -0.17 0.24 -16.67
C GLU A 59 -0.60 1.30 -15.64
N VAL A 60 -0.18 1.14 -14.39
CA VAL A 60 -0.49 2.08 -13.31
C VAL A 60 0.15 3.45 -13.55
N GLU A 61 1.35 3.52 -14.14
CA GLU A 61 1.99 4.77 -14.56
C GLU A 61 1.11 5.58 -15.54
N VAL A 62 0.40 4.91 -16.45
CA VAL A 62 -0.51 5.58 -17.40
C VAL A 62 -1.71 6.18 -16.67
N PHE A 63 -2.28 5.45 -15.70
CA PHE A 63 -3.41 5.93 -14.91
C PHE A 63 -3.04 7.11 -13.99
N LEU A 64 -1.83 7.09 -13.41
CA LEU A 64 -1.37 8.08 -12.42
C LEU A 64 -0.55 9.23 -13.03
N LYS A 65 -0.70 9.50 -14.33
CA LYS A 65 0.07 10.52 -15.04
C LYS A 65 -0.07 11.95 -14.48
N ASN A 66 -1.16 12.26 -13.75
CA ASN A 66 -1.35 13.59 -13.17
C ASN A 66 -1.02 13.65 -11.66
N ALA A 67 -0.55 12.54 -11.08
CA ALA A 67 0.02 12.57 -9.73
C ALA A 67 1.35 13.33 -9.72
N VAL A 68 1.75 13.79 -8.55
CA VAL A 68 3.08 14.37 -8.32
C VAL A 68 4.12 13.25 -8.39
N GLN A 69 4.87 13.19 -9.49
CA GLN A 69 5.68 12.02 -9.85
C GLN A 69 6.84 11.78 -8.87
N GLU A 70 7.42 12.84 -8.32
CA GLU A 70 8.47 12.76 -7.29
C GLU A 70 7.99 12.15 -5.97
N ASN A 71 6.68 12.16 -5.73
CA ASN A 71 6.06 11.57 -4.55
C ASN A 71 5.56 10.15 -4.82
N LEU A 72 5.57 9.66 -6.06
CA LEU A 72 5.11 8.30 -6.38
C LEU A 72 6.22 7.27 -6.24
N ILE A 73 5.92 6.19 -5.52
CA ILE A 73 6.74 4.99 -5.41
C ILE A 73 5.89 3.81 -5.87
N LEU A 74 6.10 3.37 -7.11
CA LEU A 74 5.39 2.23 -7.69
C LEU A 74 6.22 0.96 -7.59
N VAL A 75 5.66 -0.07 -6.96
CA VAL A 75 6.36 -1.34 -6.74
C VAL A 75 5.53 -2.49 -7.25
N GLU A 76 6.12 -3.29 -8.14
CA GLU A 76 5.47 -4.51 -8.62
C GLU A 76 5.44 -5.58 -7.52
N CYS A 77 4.22 -5.92 -7.10
CA CYS A 77 3.93 -6.91 -6.07
C CYS A 77 2.56 -7.56 -6.36
N PRO A 78 2.46 -8.91 -6.41
CA PRO A 78 1.18 -9.58 -6.47
C PRO A 78 0.33 -9.30 -5.23
N SER A 79 -0.98 -9.17 -5.42
CA SER A 79 -2.03 -8.99 -4.42
C SER A 79 -3.24 -9.89 -4.73
N ASN A 80 -4.06 -10.18 -3.72
CA ASN A 80 -5.40 -10.72 -3.88
C ASN A 80 -6.42 -9.58 -3.95
N ASP A 81 -6.27 -8.56 -3.11
CA ASP A 81 -7.19 -7.43 -3.02
C ASP A 81 -6.44 -6.12 -2.69
N THR A 82 -7.18 -5.05 -2.41
CA THR A 82 -6.72 -3.65 -2.39
C THR A 82 -6.58 -3.05 -0.98
N TRP A 83 -6.89 -3.83 0.06
CA TRP A 83 -7.08 -3.37 1.44
C TRP A 83 -5.78 -3.19 2.23
N ALA A 84 -4.93 -2.26 1.77
CA ALA A 84 -3.64 -1.95 2.39
C ALA A 84 -3.69 -1.65 3.89
N ARG A 85 -4.85 -1.20 4.40
CA ARG A 85 -5.10 -1.01 5.83
C ARG A 85 -4.98 -2.31 6.64
N ASP A 86 -5.46 -3.41 6.10
CA ASP A 86 -5.66 -4.66 6.85
C ASP A 86 -4.46 -5.62 6.73
N HIS A 87 -3.71 -5.51 5.63
CA HIS A 87 -2.53 -6.34 5.38
C HIS A 87 -1.19 -5.57 5.44
N GLY A 88 -1.23 -4.24 5.55
CA GLY A 88 -0.02 -3.42 5.68
C GLY A 88 0.64 -3.55 7.04
N ALA A 89 1.93 -3.22 7.10
CA ALA A 89 2.66 -3.17 8.36
C ALA A 89 2.04 -2.18 9.35
N ILE A 90 2.01 -2.55 10.63
CA ILE A 90 1.75 -1.59 11.71
C ILE A 90 3.10 -1.00 12.14
N THR A 91 3.30 0.29 11.92
CA THR A 91 4.50 1.00 12.38
C THR A 91 4.37 1.36 13.85
N VAL A 92 5.35 0.94 14.66
CA VAL A 92 5.50 1.38 16.05
C VAL A 92 6.81 2.16 16.20
N GLU A 93 6.90 2.99 17.23
CA GLU A 93 8.15 3.63 17.61
C GLU A 93 8.77 2.87 18.79
N GLU A 94 10.01 2.42 18.63
CA GLU A 94 10.82 1.75 19.65
C GLU A 94 12.07 2.58 19.93
N ASN A 95 12.16 3.12 21.14
CA ASN A 95 13.29 3.97 21.55
C ASN A 95 13.56 5.13 20.56
N GLY A 96 12.50 5.71 19.99
CA GLY A 96 12.59 6.82 19.03
C GLY A 96 12.89 6.41 17.59
N GLN A 97 12.90 5.10 17.27
CA GLN A 97 13.12 4.60 15.92
C GLN A 97 11.86 3.87 15.41
N PRO A 98 11.50 4.00 14.12
CA PRO A 98 10.39 3.25 13.55
C PRO A 98 10.74 1.76 13.46
N ALA A 99 9.78 0.92 13.81
CA ALA A 99 9.82 -0.52 13.62
C ALA A 99 8.51 -0.98 12.96
N LEU A 100 8.62 -1.80 11.92
CA LEU A 100 7.48 -2.34 11.18
C LEU A 100 7.05 -3.68 11.81
N LEU A 101 5.78 -3.79 12.18
CA LEU A 101 5.19 -5.04 12.63
C LEU A 101 4.39 -5.65 11.48
N ASP A 102 4.89 -6.74 10.93
CA ASP A 102 4.25 -7.53 9.87
C ASP A 102 3.33 -8.59 10.49
N PHE A 103 2.09 -8.20 10.79
CA PHE A 103 1.09 -9.13 11.32
C PHE A 103 0.51 -9.99 10.21
N MET A 104 0.26 -11.26 10.51
CA MET A 104 -0.36 -12.16 9.56
C MET A 104 -1.80 -11.75 9.23
N PHE A 105 -2.07 -11.48 7.96
CA PHE A 105 -3.40 -11.26 7.42
C PHE A 105 -3.96 -12.56 6.80
N THR A 106 -5.20 -12.89 7.11
CA THR A 106 -5.83 -14.17 6.73
C THR A 106 -7.08 -14.00 5.88
N GLY A 107 -7.34 -12.82 5.32
CA GLY A 107 -8.59 -12.55 4.60
C GLY A 107 -9.79 -12.55 5.55
N TRP A 108 -9.70 -11.75 6.61
CA TRP A 108 -10.74 -11.56 7.65
C TRP A 108 -11.26 -12.87 8.27
N GLY A 109 -10.33 -13.73 8.69
CA GLY A 109 -10.66 -15.02 9.29
C GLY A 109 -10.97 -16.10 8.26
N LEU A 110 -10.13 -16.20 7.22
CA LEU A 110 -10.23 -17.17 6.13
C LEU A 110 -11.53 -17.06 5.31
N LYS A 111 -12.15 -15.88 5.31
CA LYS A 111 -13.34 -15.61 4.48
C LYS A 111 -12.94 -15.47 3.01
N PHE A 112 -11.75 -14.93 2.75
CA PHE A 112 -11.22 -14.69 1.41
C PHE A 112 -9.78 -15.18 1.28
N PRO A 113 -9.30 -15.54 0.07
CA PRO A 113 -7.89 -15.82 -0.16
C PRO A 113 -7.02 -14.58 0.11
N ALA A 114 -5.93 -14.76 0.86
CA ALA A 114 -5.01 -13.67 1.25
C ALA A 114 -3.53 -14.06 1.10
N PHE A 115 -3.24 -15.08 0.30
CA PHE A 115 -1.88 -15.65 0.15
C PHE A 115 -0.89 -14.70 -0.54
N HIS A 116 -1.38 -13.71 -1.28
CA HIS A 116 -0.57 -12.62 -1.81
C HIS A 116 -0.56 -11.41 -0.87
N ASP A 117 -1.72 -11.02 -0.32
CA ASP A 117 -1.83 -9.84 0.56
C ASP A 117 -0.94 -9.97 1.81
N ASN A 118 -0.96 -11.15 2.43
CA ASN A 118 -0.13 -11.48 3.59
C ASN A 118 1.39 -11.44 3.31
N LEU A 119 1.80 -11.36 2.04
CA LEU A 119 3.20 -11.29 1.63
C LEU A 119 3.62 -9.90 1.15
N ILE A 120 2.70 -8.95 1.04
CA ILE A 120 3.01 -7.61 0.50
C ILE A 120 4.08 -6.92 1.36
N THR A 121 3.89 -6.85 2.67
CA THR A 121 4.84 -6.21 3.60
C THR A 121 6.24 -6.82 3.50
N GLY A 122 6.36 -8.15 3.61
CA GLY A 122 7.63 -8.86 3.47
C GLY A 122 8.33 -8.59 2.12
N ARG A 123 7.58 -8.62 1.01
CA ARG A 123 8.13 -8.35 -0.34
C ARG A 123 8.61 -6.90 -0.49
N LEU A 124 7.85 -5.93 0.04
CA LEU A 124 8.24 -4.52 0.04
C LEU A 124 9.51 -4.29 0.88
N HIS A 125 9.61 -4.97 2.02
CA HIS A 125 10.79 -4.93 2.88
C HIS A 125 12.02 -5.54 2.20
N GLU A 126 11.89 -6.72 1.57
CA GLU A 126 12.97 -7.37 0.82
C GLU A 126 13.48 -6.52 -0.35
N LYS A 127 12.59 -5.76 -0.99
CA LYS A 127 12.93 -4.79 -2.04
C LYS A 127 13.54 -3.49 -1.50
N GLY A 128 13.68 -3.34 -0.18
CA GLY A 128 14.25 -2.15 0.46
C GLY A 128 13.38 -0.90 0.31
N VAL A 129 12.07 -1.05 0.07
CA VAL A 129 11.16 0.06 -0.22
C VAL A 129 11.04 1.00 0.97
N PHE A 130 10.86 0.45 2.17
CA PHE A 130 10.68 1.24 3.39
C PHE A 130 11.92 2.07 3.77
N GLY A 131 13.12 1.69 3.30
CA GLY A 131 14.34 2.49 3.50
C GLY A 131 14.41 3.75 2.62
N GLN A 132 13.48 3.92 1.68
CA GLN A 132 13.39 5.08 0.78
C GLN A 132 12.35 6.11 1.26
N LEU A 133 11.59 5.78 2.31
CA LEU A 133 10.51 6.60 2.85
C LEU A 133 11.03 7.67 3.81
#